data_AF-A0A6G2D6Z3-F1
#
_entry.id   AF-A0A6G2D6Z3-F1
#
_cell.length_a   1.000
_cell.length_b   1.000
_cell.length_c   1.000
_cell.angle_alpha   90.00
_cell.angle_beta   90.00
_cell.angle_gamma   90.00
#
_symmetry.space_group_name_H-M   'P 1'
#
loop_
_entity.id
_entity.type
_entity.pdbx_description
1 polymer ?
#
loop_
_entity_poly.entity_id
_entity_poly.type
_entity_poly.pdbx_seq_one_letter_code
_entity_poly.pdbx_strand_id
1 'polypeptide(L)'
;IFAAHPGIIHKPHSIPELTYREMRELAYAGFSVLHDEALLPAYRGKIPLVIKNTNNPEHPGTRIVLKHSNDEFPVVGIAGD
;
A
#
# COMPACT_ATOMS: atom_id res chain seq x y z
N ILE A 1 0.60 -3.37 -4.99
CA ILE A 1 1.51 -3.50 -3.83
C ILE A 1 1.40 -4.92 -3.32
N PHE A 2 2.50 -5.52 -2.86
CA PHE A 2 2.51 -6.86 -2.27
C PHE A 2 2.78 -6.80 -0.76
N ALA A 3 2.26 -7.78 -0.02
CA ALA A 3 2.41 -7.90 1.42
C ALA A 3 3.85 -8.22 1.86
N ALA A 4 4.70 -8.67 0.95
CA ALA A 4 6.12 -8.89 1.19
C ALA A 4 6.90 -8.73 -0.13
N HIS A 5 8.22 -8.57 -0.03
CA HIS A 5 9.08 -8.38 -1.20
C HIS A 5 9.04 -9.61 -2.15
N PRO A 6 8.62 -9.45 -3.42
CA PRO A 6 8.47 -10.58 -4.36
C PRO A 6 9.79 -11.23 -4.77
N GLY A 7 10.92 -10.56 -4.56
CA GLY A 7 12.25 -11.14 -4.73
C GLY A 7 12.69 -12.08 -3.59
N ILE A 8 12.00 -12.04 -2.43
CA ILE A 8 12.29 -12.90 -1.27
C ILE A 8 11.20 -13.96 -1.10
N ILE A 9 9.93 -13.55 -1.15
CA ILE A 9 8.77 -14.43 -0.99
C ILE A 9 8.23 -14.81 -2.36
N HIS A 10 8.10 -16.12 -2.61
CA HIS A 10 7.46 -16.60 -3.83
C HIS A 10 5.94 -16.35 -3.79
N LYS A 11 5.39 -15.71 -4.83
CA LYS A 11 3.95 -15.39 -4.97
C LYS A 11 3.38 -14.68 -3.72
N PRO A 12 3.91 -13.50 -3.35
CA PRO A 12 3.40 -12.78 -2.19
C PRO A 12 1.96 -12.30 -2.46
N HIS A 13 1.18 -12.21 -1.40
CA HIS A 13 -0.20 -11.74 -1.49
C HIS A 13 -0.25 -10.28 -1.95
N SER A 14 -1.14 -9.96 -2.89
CA SER A 14 -1.37 -8.57 -3.30
C SER A 14 -2.25 -7.88 -2.26
N ILE A 15 -1.86 -6.68 -1.82
CA ILE A 15 -2.67 -5.88 -0.89
C ILE A 15 -3.70 -5.10 -1.73
N PRO A 16 -5.01 -5.34 -1.57
CA PRO A 16 -6.05 -4.63 -2.33
C PRO A 16 -6.34 -3.24 -1.76
N GLU A 17 -6.23 -3.07 -0.45
CA GLU A 17 -6.56 -1.85 0.28
C GLU A 17 -5.63 -1.69 1.49
N LEU A 18 -5.23 -0.46 1.79
CA LEU A 18 -4.46 -0.09 2.97
C LEU A 18 -4.80 1.33 3.40
N THR A 19 -4.55 1.64 4.67
CA THR A 19 -4.74 3.00 5.19
C THR A 19 -3.52 3.88 4.94
N TYR A 20 -3.70 5.21 4.93
CA TYR A 20 -2.57 6.14 4.89
C TYR A 20 -1.54 5.88 5.99
N ARG A 21 -2.02 5.48 7.18
CA ARG A 21 -1.15 5.17 8.31
C ARG A 21 -0.28 3.96 7.99
N GLU A 22 -0.87 2.86 7.54
CA GLU A 22 -0.13 1.64 7.20
C GLU A 22 0.83 1.85 6.05
N MET A 23 0.42 2.60 5.01
CA MET A 23 1.33 2.96 3.92
C MET A 23 2.58 3.66 4.44
N ARG A 24 2.39 4.60 5.36
CA ARG A 24 3.47 5.38 5.94
C ARG A 24 4.41 4.49 6.75
N GLU A 25 3.87 3.65 7.63
CA GLU A 25 4.70 2.73 8.43
C GLU A 25 5.47 1.73 7.53
N LEU A 26 4.83 1.21 6.47
CA LEU A 26 5.50 0.36 5.48
C LEU A 26 6.61 1.11 4.74
N ALA A 27 6.35 2.34 4.29
CA ALA A 27 7.34 3.17 3.60
C ALA A 27 8.57 3.44 4.49
N TYR A 28 8.37 3.76 5.76
CA TYR A 28 9.46 3.93 6.74
C TYR A 28 10.24 2.63 6.95
N ALA A 29 9.60 1.47 6.88
CA ALA A 29 10.23 0.16 7.09
C ALA A 29 10.97 -0.40 5.85
N GLY A 30 11.24 0.43 4.84
CA GLY A 30 11.98 0.02 3.64
C GLY A 30 11.12 -0.27 2.41
N PHE A 31 9.81 0.00 2.48
CA PHE A 31 8.93 -0.18 1.32
C PHE A 31 9.04 1.00 0.34
N SER A 32 9.93 0.88 -0.65
CA SER A 32 10.37 1.95 -1.56
C SER A 32 9.37 2.43 -2.62
N VAL A 33 8.08 2.10 -2.50
CA VAL A 33 7.08 2.41 -3.55
C VAL A 33 6.62 3.87 -3.54
N LEU A 34 6.55 4.51 -2.37
CA LEU A 34 6.17 5.92 -2.24
C LEU A 34 6.91 6.61 -1.10
N HIS A 35 7.21 7.88 -1.29
CA HIS A 35 7.63 8.78 -0.21
C HIS A 35 6.39 9.20 0.60
N ASP A 36 6.47 9.11 1.92
CA ASP A 36 5.39 9.47 2.83
C ASP A 36 4.88 10.92 2.67
N GLU A 37 5.77 11.89 2.46
CA GLU A 37 5.43 13.30 2.22
C GLU A 37 4.53 13.50 1.00
N ALA A 38 4.65 12.66 -0.03
CA ALA A 38 3.83 12.76 -1.24
C ALA A 38 2.34 12.46 -0.98
N LEU A 39 2.03 11.73 0.09
CA LEU A 39 0.66 11.38 0.46
C LEU A 39 -0.05 12.49 1.25
N LEU A 40 0.70 13.44 1.80
CA LEU A 40 0.19 14.44 2.74
C LEU A 40 -0.95 15.31 2.16
N PRO A 41 -0.89 15.81 0.90
CA PRO A 41 -1.98 16.59 0.32
C PRO A 41 -3.26 15.78 0.18
N ALA A 42 -3.16 14.54 -0.31
CA ALA A 42 -4.30 13.65 -0.48
C ALA A 42 -4.92 13.25 0.86
N TYR A 43 -4.08 12.98 1.87
CA TYR A 43 -4.51 12.72 3.24
C TYR A 43 -5.29 13.91 3.83
N ARG A 44 -4.74 15.14 3.73
CA ARG A 44 -5.41 16.36 4.21
C ARG A 44 -6.72 16.62 3.48
N GLY A 45 -6.76 16.38 2.17
CA GLY A 45 -7.94 16.50 1.33
C GLY A 45 -8.97 15.38 1.54
N LYS A 46 -8.63 14.32 2.30
CA LYS A 46 -9.45 13.11 2.46
C LYS A 46 -9.77 12.42 1.12
N ILE A 47 -8.84 12.48 0.16
CA ILE A 47 -9.02 12.00 -1.21
C ILE A 47 -8.36 10.63 -1.36
N PRO A 48 -9.11 9.53 -1.55
CA PRO A 48 -8.53 8.20 -1.71
C PRO A 48 -7.63 8.10 -2.94
N LEU A 49 -6.58 7.28 -2.85
CA LEU A 49 -5.62 7.06 -3.94
C LEU A 49 -5.64 5.62 -4.43
N VAL A 50 -5.19 5.40 -5.67
CA VAL A 50 -5.01 4.06 -6.23
C VAL A 50 -3.64 3.95 -6.87
N ILE A 51 -2.83 3.01 -6.40
CA ILE A 51 -1.54 2.68 -6.97
C ILE A 51 -1.74 1.61 -8.02
N LYS A 52 -1.43 1.92 -9.28
CA LYS A 52 -1.55 1.01 -10.42
C LYS A 52 -0.17 0.65 -10.99
N ASN A 53 -0.12 -0.47 -11.69
CA ASN A 53 1.05 -0.89 -12.43
C ASN A 53 0.91 -0.42 -13.89
N THR A 54 1.83 0.40 -14.39
CA THR A 54 1.82 0.89 -15.77
C THR A 54 1.97 -0.21 -16.81
N ASN A 55 2.64 -1.31 -16.45
CA ASN A 55 2.78 -2.50 -17.32
C ASN A 55 1.56 -3.42 -17.28
N ASN A 56 0.62 -3.20 -16.36
CA ASN A 56 -0.64 -3.94 -16.27
C ASN A 56 -1.79 -3.01 -15.82
N PRO A 57 -2.24 -2.11 -16.71
CA PRO A 57 -3.19 -1.03 -16.36
C PRO A 57 -4.59 -1.54 -15.97
N GLU A 58 -4.98 -2.72 -16.45
CA GLU A 58 -6.26 -3.37 -16.15
C GLU A 58 -6.31 -3.91 -14.71
N HIS A 59 -5.15 -4.12 -14.07
CA HIS A 59 -5.12 -4.56 -12.68
C HIS A 59 -5.73 -3.48 -11.76
N PRO A 60 -6.59 -3.85 -10.80
CA PRO A 60 -7.27 -2.88 -9.92
C PRO A 60 -6.27 -2.08 -9.06
N GLY A 61 -5.11 -2.68 -8.78
CA GLY A 61 -4.03 -2.04 -8.03
C GLY A 61 -4.27 -2.12 -6.54
N THR A 62 -3.80 -1.11 -5.81
CA THR A 62 -3.92 -1.02 -4.36
C THR A 62 -4.53 0.33 -3.98
N ARG A 63 -5.63 0.30 -3.22
CA ARG A 63 -6.34 1.50 -2.78
C ARG A 63 -5.78 2.00 -1.45
N ILE A 64 -5.55 3.31 -1.34
CA ILE A 64 -5.17 3.97 -0.10
C ILE A 64 -6.36 4.78 0.42
N VAL A 65 -6.80 4.45 1.63
CA VAL A 65 -8.01 5.02 2.26
C VAL A 65 -7.71 5.56 3.66
N LEU A 66 -8.63 6.33 4.23
CA LEU A 66 -8.49 6.87 5.60
C LEU A 66 -8.73 5.81 6.67
N LYS A 67 -9.64 4.88 6.39
CA LYS A 67 -10.05 3.78 7.27
C LYS A 67 -10.46 2.61 6.37
N HIS A 68 -10.17 1.39 6.83
CA HIS A 68 -10.61 0.19 6.13
C HIS A 68 -12.12 0.17 5.94
N SER A 69 -12.51 -0.38 4.80
CA SER A 69 -13.89 -0.77 4.54
C SER A 69 -14.30 -2.01 5.34
N ASN A 70 -13.36 -2.95 5.55
CA ASN A 70 -13.53 -4.18 6.34
C ASN A 70 -12.25 -4.48 7.16
N ASP A 71 -12.40 -4.91 8.42
CA ASP A 71 -11.29 -5.28 9.31
C ASP A 71 -10.93 -6.78 9.20
N GLU A 72 -10.91 -7.32 7.99
CA GLU A 72 -10.82 -8.76 7.74
C GLU A 72 -9.40 -9.34 7.97
N PHE A 73 -8.36 -8.49 7.91
CA PHE A 73 -6.97 -8.89 8.09
C PHE A 73 -6.28 -8.01 9.13
N PRO A 74 -5.82 -8.55 10.27
CA PRO A 74 -5.12 -7.78 11.30
C PRO A 74 -3.69 -7.39 10.90
N VAL A 75 -3.14 -7.98 9.84
CA VAL A 75 -1.78 -7.73 9.34
C VAL A 75 -1.86 -7.43 7.85
N VAL A 76 -1.32 -6.28 7.44
CA VAL A 76 -1.37 -5.80 6.05
C VAL A 76 -0.12 -6.20 5.26
N GLY A 77 1.07 -6.15 5.88
CA GLY A 77 2.32 -6.52 5.20
C GLY A 77 3.51 -6.58 6.14
N ILE A 78 4.61 -7.14 5.63
CA ILE A 78 5.90 -7.26 6.30
C ILE A 78 6.92 -6.54 5.41
N ALA A 79 7.59 -5.54 5.99
CA ALA A 79 8.69 -4.81 5.39
C ALA A 79 9.90 -4.89 6.31
N GLY A 80 11.08 -4.89 5.70
CA GLY A 80 12.37 -4.95 6.36
C GLY A 80 13.47 -4.75 5.32
N ASP A 81 14.60 -4.23 5.77
CA ASP A 81 15.80 -3.99 4.97
C ASP A 81 16.73 -5.23 4.98
#